data_AF-A0A2E5WSJ1-F1
#
_entry.id   AF-A0A2E5WSJ1-F1
#
_cell.length_a   1.000
_cell.length_b   1.000
_cell.length_c   1.000
_cell.angle_alpha   90.00
_cell.angle_beta   90.00
_cell.angle_gamma   90.00
#
_symmetry.space_group_name_H-M   'P 1'
#
loop_
_entity.id
_entity.type
_entity.pdbx_description
1 polymer ?
#
loop_
_entity_poly.entity_id
_entity_poly.type
_entity_poly.pdbx_seq_one_letter_code
_entity_poly.pdbx_strand_id
1 'polypeptide(L)'
;MVARAALEELALDRLLIVPAAQSPFKPGETSAPAAARVEMLRLAFGGLPGCELDLQEVEREGVSYSIDTVLAVAKRFPEAQL
;
A
#
# COMPACT_ATOMS: atom_id res chain seq x y z
N MET A 1 -1.20 -8.30 12.81
CA MET A 1 -1.69 -9.70 12.67
C MET A 1 -2.08 -10.00 11.22
N VAL A 2 -2.95 -9.21 10.57
CA VAL A 2 -3.39 -9.50 9.18
C VAL A 2 -2.25 -9.56 8.15
N ALA A 3 -1.33 -8.60 8.14
CA ALA A 3 -0.21 -8.59 7.18
C ALA A 3 0.71 -9.84 7.31
N ARG A 4 0.99 -10.26 8.54
CA ARG A 4 1.77 -11.47 8.82
C ARG A 4 1.03 -12.72 8.34
N ALA A 5 -0.26 -12.83 8.68
CA ALA A 5 -1.08 -13.96 8.24
C ALA A 5 -1.16 -14.04 6.72
N ALA A 6 -1.31 -12.90 6.01
CA ALA A 6 -1.30 -12.88 4.55
C ALA A 6 0.03 -13.40 3.97
N LEU A 7 1.19 -12.98 4.51
CA LEU A 7 2.49 -13.50 4.09
C LEU A 7 2.61 -15.01 4.32
N GLU A 8 2.23 -15.49 5.51
CA GLU A 8 2.43 -16.87 5.93
C GLU A 8 1.43 -17.84 5.28
N GLU A 9 0.13 -17.49 5.26
CA GLU A 9 -0.94 -18.37 4.79
C GLU A 9 -1.06 -18.42 3.26
N LEU A 10 -0.75 -17.31 2.57
CA LEU A 10 -0.75 -17.26 1.11
C LEU A 10 0.63 -17.51 0.51
N ALA A 11 1.65 -17.74 1.34
CA ALA A 11 3.04 -17.95 0.94
C ALA A 11 3.55 -16.85 -0.02
N LEU A 12 3.27 -15.59 0.29
CA LEU A 12 3.64 -14.47 -0.57
C LEU A 12 5.14 -14.20 -0.53
N ASP A 13 5.76 -13.96 -1.69
CA ASP A 13 7.13 -13.47 -1.77
C ASP A 13 7.27 -12.04 -1.21
N ARG A 14 6.21 -11.23 -1.37
CA ARG A 14 6.17 -9.83 -0.96
C ARG A 14 4.74 -9.37 -0.68
N LEU A 15 4.57 -8.54 0.35
CA LEU A 15 3.34 -7.81 0.64
C LEU A 15 3.59 -6.30 0.52
N LEU A 16 2.87 -5.64 -0.38
CA LEU A 16 2.92 -4.18 -0.55
C LEU A 16 1.88 -3.50 0.33
N ILE A 17 2.32 -2.62 1.20
CA ILE A 17 1.46 -1.73 2.00
C ILE A 17 1.33 -0.40 1.26
N VAL A 18 0.17 -0.15 0.67
CA VAL A 18 -0.09 1.03 -0.17
C VAL A 18 -0.93 2.06 0.60
N PRO A 19 -0.34 3.16 1.12
CA PRO A 19 -1.12 4.25 1.69
C PRO A 19 -1.86 5.03 0.59
N ALA A 20 -3.18 5.08 0.67
CA ALA A 20 -3.98 5.95 -0.20
C ALA A 20 -3.65 7.43 0.00
N ALA A 21 -3.63 8.20 -1.10
CA ALA A 21 -3.66 9.66 -1.05
C ALA A 21 -5.04 10.15 -0.59
N GLN A 22 -6.09 9.74 -1.30
CA GLN A 22 -7.48 10.01 -0.95
C GLN A 22 -8.36 8.81 -1.30
N SER A 23 -9.14 8.31 -0.34
CA SER A 23 -10.08 7.21 -0.59
C SER A 23 -11.29 7.70 -1.40
N PRO A 24 -11.71 7.00 -2.48
CA PRO A 24 -12.89 7.36 -3.26
C PRO A 24 -14.19 7.29 -2.46
N PHE A 25 -14.21 6.53 -1.36
CA PHE A 25 -15.39 6.32 -0.51
C PHE A 25 -15.44 7.26 0.70
N LYS A 26 -14.49 8.17 0.83
CA LYS A 26 -14.41 9.17 1.91
C LYS A 26 -14.20 10.58 1.36
N PRO A 27 -15.05 11.03 0.42
CA PRO A 27 -14.91 12.36 -0.15
C PRO A 27 -15.08 13.43 0.94
N GLY A 28 -14.18 14.42 0.98
CA GLY A 28 -14.24 15.52 1.95
C GLY A 28 -13.75 15.21 3.36
N GLU A 29 -13.43 13.95 3.70
CA GLU A 29 -12.78 13.63 4.97
C GLU A 29 -11.30 14.01 4.93
N THR A 30 -10.89 14.83 5.91
CA THR A 30 -9.48 15.17 6.09
C THR A 30 -8.80 14.05 6.86
N SER A 31 -8.02 13.23 6.16
CA SER A 31 -7.10 12.29 6.81
C SER A 31 -5.91 13.03 7.43
N ALA A 32 -5.21 12.37 8.35
CA ALA A 32 -3.91 12.85 8.80
C ALA A 32 -2.96 13.07 7.60
N PRO A 33 -2.00 14.03 7.69
CA PRO A 33 -1.06 14.31 6.62
C PRO A 33 -0.36 13.04 6.12
N ALA A 34 -0.17 12.94 4.79
CA ALA A 34 0.43 11.76 4.18
C ALA A 34 1.77 11.38 4.82
N ALA A 35 2.64 12.36 5.07
CA ALA A 35 3.92 12.14 5.74
C ALA A 35 3.79 11.48 7.12
N ALA A 36 2.82 11.92 7.94
CA ALA A 36 2.57 11.33 9.25
C ALA A 36 2.06 9.89 9.13
N ARG A 37 1.17 9.62 8.16
CA ARG A 37 0.67 8.26 7.90
C ARG A 37 1.79 7.33 7.42
N VAL A 38 2.64 7.80 6.52
CA VAL A 38 3.80 7.04 6.03
C VAL A 38 4.76 6.72 7.17
N GLU A 39 5.04 7.67 8.07
CA GLU A 39 5.88 7.42 9.24
C GLU A 39 5.27 6.37 10.17
N MET A 40 3.97 6.45 10.45
CA MET A 40 3.28 5.42 11.24
C MET A 40 3.37 4.04 10.57
N LEU A 41 3.19 3.96 9.25
CA LEU A 41 3.32 2.69 8.52
C LEU A 41 4.76 2.16 8.53
N ARG A 42 5.77 3.04 8.43
CA ARG A 42 7.19 2.65 8.54
C ARG A 42 7.48 2.05 9.91
N LEU A 43 7.01 2.68 10.98
CA LEU A 43 7.15 2.15 12.33
C LEU A 43 6.40 0.83 12.52
N ALA A 44 5.21 0.70 11.93
CA ALA A 44 4.38 -0.51 12.06
C ALA A 44 4.91 -1.71 11.28
N PHE A 45 5.48 -1.50 10.09
CA PHE A 45 5.81 -2.56 9.14
C PHE A 45 7.31 -2.68 8.82
N GLY A 46 8.14 -1.69 9.16
CA GLY A 46 9.57 -1.67 8.80
C GLY A 46 10.40 -2.81 9.40
N GLY A 47 9.91 -3.43 10.48
CA GLY A 47 10.53 -4.62 11.09
C GLY A 47 9.92 -5.96 10.66
N LEU A 48 8.95 -5.97 9.73
CA LEU A 48 8.29 -7.19 9.27
C LEU A 48 8.88 -7.64 7.93
N PRO A 49 9.69 -8.72 7.89
CA PRO A 49 10.25 -9.22 6.64
C PRO A 49 9.17 -9.55 5.61
N GLY A 50 9.45 -9.27 4.34
CA GLY A 50 8.50 -9.48 3.24
C GLY A 50 7.45 -8.37 3.09
N CYS A 51 7.35 -7.41 4.02
CA CYS A 51 6.52 -6.21 3.86
C CYS A 51 7.32 -5.04 3.30
N GLU A 52 6.74 -4.33 2.33
CA GLU A 52 7.31 -3.10 1.77
C GLU A 52 6.25 -2.00 1.68
N LEU A 53 6.63 -0.75 1.93
CA LEU A 53 5.75 0.39 1.68
C LEU A 53 5.84 0.78 0.21
N ASP A 54 4.70 0.94 -0.44
CA ASP A 54 4.60 1.45 -1.80
C ASP A 54 3.86 2.78 -1.82
N LEU A 55 4.61 3.87 -1.98
CA LEU A 55 4.10 5.23 -1.84
C LEU A 55 3.42 5.77 -3.11
N GLN A 56 3.28 4.95 -4.16
CA GLN A 56 2.79 5.40 -5.48
C GLN A 56 1.47 6.19 -5.44
N GLU A 57 0.54 5.83 -4.54
CA GLU A 57 -0.75 6.52 -4.44
C GLU A 57 -0.58 7.90 -3.80
N VAL A 58 0.29 8.03 -2.79
CA VAL A 58 0.66 9.33 -2.20
C VAL A 58 1.38 10.21 -3.21
N GLU A 59 2.31 9.63 -3.99
CA GLU A 59 3.11 10.36 -4.98
C GLU A 59 2.29 10.80 -6.21
N ARG A 60 1.32 9.98 -6.64
CA ARG A 60 0.40 10.34 -7.74
C ARG A 60 -0.55 11.47 -7.36
N GLU A 61 -0.79 11.65 -6.06
CA GLU A 61 -1.81 12.53 -5.50
C GLU A 61 -3.24 12.20 -6.00
N GLY A 62 -4.23 12.94 -5.53
CA GLY A 62 -5.63 12.76 -5.93
C GLY A 62 -6.29 11.48 -5.40
N VAL A 63 -7.38 11.07 -6.06
CA VAL A 63 -8.19 9.91 -5.66
C VAL A 63 -7.47 8.61 -5.98
N SER A 64 -7.39 7.73 -5.00
CA SER A 64 -6.72 6.45 -5.08
C SER A 64 -7.69 5.34 -5.48
N TYR A 65 -7.85 5.14 -6.79
CA TYR A 65 -8.56 3.97 -7.32
C TYR A 65 -7.61 2.77 -7.39
N SER A 66 -8.01 1.66 -6.76
CA SER A 66 -7.15 0.46 -6.68
C SER A 66 -6.83 -0.16 -8.04
N ILE A 67 -7.68 0.03 -9.06
CA ILE A 67 -7.38 -0.44 -10.42
C ILE A 67 -6.11 0.21 -10.99
N ASP A 68 -5.94 1.52 -10.78
CA ASP A 68 -4.76 2.23 -11.28
C ASP A 68 -3.49 1.77 -10.56
N THR A 69 -3.63 1.42 -9.28
CA THR A 69 -2.55 0.89 -8.44
C THR A 69 -2.14 -0.51 -8.87
N VAL A 70 -3.10 -1.42 -9.06
CA VAL A 70 -2.83 -2.79 -9.53
C VAL A 70 -2.20 -2.77 -10.92
N LEU A 71 -2.67 -1.92 -11.83
CA LEU A 71 -2.09 -1.77 -13.18
C LEU A 71 -0.63 -1.26 -13.12
N ALA A 72 -0.34 -0.30 -12.23
CA ALA A 72 1.02 0.18 -12.03
C ALA A 72 1.94 -0.90 -11.43
N VAL A 73 1.45 -1.69 -10.47
CA VAL A 73 2.19 -2.83 -9.89
C VAL A 73 2.44 -3.89 -10.95
N ALA A 74 1.44 -4.27 -11.75
CA ALA A 74 1.57 -5.26 -12.83
C ALA A 74 2.62 -4.82 -13.87
N LYS A 75 2.69 -3.52 -14.17
CA LYS A 75 3.72 -2.97 -15.05
C LYS A 75 5.13 -3.05 -14.44
N ARG A 76 5.27 -2.83 -13.13
CA ARG A 76 6.56 -2.90 -12.41
C ARG A 76 7.03 -4.34 -12.21
N PHE A 77 6.09 -5.29 -12.07
CA PHE A 77 6.37 -6.71 -11.87
C PHE A 77 5.53 -7.57 -12.84
N PRO A 78 5.94 -7.68 -14.12
CA PRO A 78 5.13 -8.34 -15.15
C PRO A 78 4.84 -9.82 -14.90
N GLU A 79 5.73 -10.50 -14.18
CA GLU A 79 5.61 -11.93 -13.86
C GLU A 79 4.92 -12.17 -12.50
N ALA A 80 4.52 -11.12 -11.79
CA ALA A 80 3.86 -11.27 -10.50
C ALA A 80 2.41 -11.74 -10.65
N GLN A 81 2.02 -12.68 -9.81
CA GLN A 81 0.62 -12.98 -9.57
C GLN A 81 0.09 -11.99 -8.52
N LEU A 82 -0.84 -11.12 -8.94
CA LEU A 82 -1.45 -10.06 -8.11
C LEU A 82 -2.83 -10.45 -7.60
#